data_AF-A0A2N6AYF4-F1
#
_entry.id   AF-A0A2N6AYF4-F1
#
_cell.length_a   1.000
_cell.length_b   1.000
_cell.length_c   1.000
_cell.angle_alpha   90.00
_cell.angle_beta   90.00
_cell.angle_gamma   90.00
#
_symmetry.space_group_name_H-M   'P 1'
#
loop_
_entity.id
_entity.type
_entity.pdbx_description
1 polymer ?
#
loop_
_entity_poly.entity_id
_entity_poly.type
_entity_poly.pdbx_seq_one_letter_code
_entity_poly.pdbx_strand_id
1 'polypeptide(L)'
;MLALADLQGQFSAALLDADEGVPGDIVGPDGQAAPKRFGVYRNNVVVGLVEALMASYPTILKLVGEEFFRAAGALHVRQSPPTSPVLLHYGADFPAFLDGFEPARAVPYLGDVARLERAWNEAYHAADASPLDPAALGGIAPDALANVRFTPHPAMRIVRSAFPIVSIYRANQCDSADDVSLPDGGEDALVTRGDLDVEIRALPAGGAVFIAALAQGASLAEAAQQATASTEAFDLGVNLGGVLEAGAFCGLAGPE
;
A
#
# COMPACT_ATOMS: atom_id res chain seq x y z
N MET A 1 -11.28 -12.27 -40.97
CA MET A 1 -10.15 -11.60 -40.30
C MET A 1 -10.78 -10.79 -39.18
N LEU A 2 -10.50 -11.15 -37.93
CA LEU A 2 -10.97 -10.39 -36.77
C LEU A 2 -10.46 -8.94 -36.86
N ALA A 3 -11.20 -7.99 -36.30
CA ALA A 3 -10.63 -6.66 -36.10
C ALA A 3 -9.44 -6.78 -35.13
N LEU A 4 -8.43 -5.90 -35.28
CA LEU A 4 -7.23 -5.96 -34.44
C LEU A 4 -7.56 -5.94 -32.94
N ALA A 5 -8.57 -5.16 -32.53
CA ALA A 5 -9.03 -5.08 -31.15
C ALA A 5 -9.58 -6.42 -30.65
N ASP A 6 -10.35 -7.14 -31.46
CA ASP A 6 -10.92 -8.44 -31.10
C ASP A 6 -9.82 -9.50 -30.97
N LEU A 7 -8.84 -9.47 -31.88
CA LEU A 7 -7.68 -10.36 -31.83
C LEU A 7 -6.83 -10.10 -30.57
N GLN A 8 -6.58 -8.84 -30.24
CA GLN A 8 -5.85 -8.45 -29.03
C GLN A 8 -6.60 -8.85 -27.75
N GLY A 9 -7.92 -8.68 -27.74
CA GLY A 9 -8.77 -9.11 -26.62
C GLY A 9 -8.72 -10.62 -26.40
N GLN A 10 -8.92 -11.40 -27.47
CA GLN A 10 -8.83 -12.87 -27.41
C GLN A 10 -7.44 -13.35 -27.03
N PHE A 11 -6.39 -12.70 -27.54
CA PHE A 11 -5.01 -13.00 -27.16
C PHE A 11 -4.80 -12.76 -25.67
N SER A 12 -5.17 -11.58 -25.15
CA SER A 12 -4.99 -11.23 -23.73
C SER A 12 -5.77 -12.14 -22.79
N ALA A 13 -7.02 -12.49 -23.11
CA ALA A 13 -7.82 -13.42 -22.33
C ALA A 13 -7.13 -14.80 -22.24
N ALA A 14 -6.70 -15.32 -23.39
CA ALA A 14 -6.00 -16.60 -23.46
C ALA A 14 -4.61 -16.59 -22.80
N LEU A 15 -4.02 -15.44 -22.44
CA LEU A 15 -2.79 -15.41 -21.64
C LEU A 15 -3.03 -15.62 -20.16
N LEU A 16 -4.21 -15.23 -19.67
CA LEU A 16 -4.54 -15.19 -18.26
C LEU A 16 -5.38 -16.39 -17.84
N ASP A 17 -6.17 -16.93 -18.78
CA ASP A 17 -6.91 -18.17 -18.61
C ASP A 17 -6.14 -19.37 -19.17
N ALA A 18 -5.85 -20.34 -18.29
CA ALA A 18 -5.15 -21.56 -18.67
C ALA A 18 -6.06 -22.53 -19.45
N ASP A 19 -7.38 -22.46 -19.23
CA ASP A 19 -8.38 -23.34 -19.83
C ASP A 19 -8.79 -22.87 -21.24
N GLU A 20 -8.52 -21.61 -21.59
CA GLU A 20 -8.66 -21.13 -22.97
C GLU A 20 -7.59 -21.72 -23.89
N GLY A 21 -8.00 -22.12 -25.09
CA GLY A 21 -7.09 -22.58 -26.14
C GLY A 21 -6.30 -21.44 -26.80
N VAL A 22 -5.32 -21.79 -27.63
CA VAL A 22 -4.62 -20.78 -28.45
C VAL A 22 -5.61 -20.15 -29.43
N PRO A 23 -5.72 -18.81 -29.50
CA PRO A 23 -6.57 -18.16 -30.49
C PRO A 23 -6.19 -18.61 -31.91
N GLY A 24 -7.19 -18.98 -32.72
CA GLY A 24 -6.96 -19.65 -34.02
C GLY A 24 -6.13 -18.85 -35.03
N ASP A 25 -6.09 -17.52 -34.88
CA ASP A 25 -5.32 -16.61 -35.74
C ASP A 25 -3.84 -16.47 -35.31
N ILE A 26 -3.42 -17.12 -34.21
CA ILE A 26 -2.03 -17.12 -33.73
C ILE A 26 -1.30 -18.36 -34.25
N VAL A 27 -0.56 -18.16 -35.34
CA VAL A 27 0.19 -19.20 -36.04
C VAL A 27 1.70 -18.97 -35.97
N GLY A 28 2.46 -20.06 -36.10
CA GLY A 28 3.91 -20.02 -36.23
C GLY A 28 4.36 -19.54 -37.62
N PRO A 29 5.68 -19.43 -37.84
CA PRO A 29 6.25 -19.03 -39.14
C PRO A 29 5.87 -19.96 -40.31
N ASP A 30 5.43 -21.18 -40.00
CA ASP A 30 4.95 -22.20 -40.93
C ASP A 30 3.43 -22.12 -41.19
N GLY A 31 2.75 -21.13 -40.63
CA GLY A 31 1.29 -20.93 -40.78
C GLY A 31 0.45 -21.92 -39.96
N GLN A 32 1.05 -22.72 -39.08
CA GLN A 32 0.34 -23.68 -38.23
C GLN A 32 0.17 -23.16 -36.81
N ALA A 33 -0.85 -23.64 -36.09
CA ALA A 33 -1.02 -23.32 -34.67
C ALA A 33 0.24 -23.69 -33.87
N ALA A 34 0.69 -22.80 -32.98
CA ALA A 34 1.92 -22.96 -32.21
C ALA A 34 1.68 -23.08 -30.69
N PRO A 35 0.92 -24.11 -30.22
CA PRO A 35 0.50 -24.21 -28.83
C PRO A 35 1.65 -24.26 -27.82
N LYS A 36 2.78 -24.87 -28.19
CA LYS A 36 3.97 -24.89 -27.34
C LYS A 36 4.57 -23.49 -27.16
N ARG A 37 4.66 -22.69 -28.22
CA ARG A 37 5.23 -21.32 -28.15
C ARG A 37 4.30 -20.39 -27.37
N PHE A 38 2.99 -20.51 -27.62
CA PHE A 38 2.00 -19.77 -26.86
C PHE A 38 2.04 -20.13 -25.38
N GLY A 39 2.13 -21.42 -25.03
CA GLY A 39 2.27 -21.88 -23.65
C GLY A 39 3.52 -21.32 -22.95
N VAL A 40 4.67 -21.23 -23.64
CA VAL A 40 5.87 -20.57 -23.09
C VAL A 40 5.61 -19.09 -22.81
N TYR A 41 4.98 -18.38 -23.74
CA TYR A 41 4.68 -16.96 -23.57
C TYR A 41 3.67 -16.72 -22.43
N ARG A 42 2.60 -17.52 -22.35
CA ARG A 42 1.63 -17.54 -21.25
C ARG A 42 2.32 -17.72 -19.89
N ASN A 43 3.22 -18.71 -19.79
CA ASN A 43 3.97 -18.95 -18.56
C ASN A 43 4.85 -17.75 -18.18
N ASN A 44 5.53 -17.13 -19.15
CA ASN A 44 6.36 -15.95 -18.90
C ASN A 44 5.54 -14.76 -18.38
N VAL A 45 4.30 -14.58 -18.85
CA VAL A 45 3.39 -13.55 -18.32
C VAL A 45 3.13 -13.78 -16.84
N VAL A 46 2.74 -15.00 -16.46
CA VAL A 46 2.47 -15.33 -15.04
C VAL A 46 3.74 -15.14 -14.20
N VAL A 47 4.90 -15.63 -14.67
CA VAL A 47 6.18 -15.46 -13.96
C VAL A 47 6.50 -13.98 -13.75
N GLY A 48 6.40 -13.16 -14.79
CA GLY A 48 6.69 -11.72 -14.69
C GLY A 48 5.73 -10.98 -13.75
N LEU A 49 4.45 -11.38 -13.71
CA LEU A 49 3.49 -10.80 -12.77
C LEU A 49 3.77 -11.20 -11.32
N VAL A 50 4.18 -12.45 -11.07
CA VAL A 50 4.63 -12.88 -9.74
C VAL A 50 5.89 -12.12 -9.33
N GLU A 51 6.85 -11.95 -10.23
CA GLU A 51 8.06 -11.17 -9.95
C GLU A 51 7.75 -9.69 -9.64
N ALA A 52 6.77 -9.11 -10.33
CA ALA A 52 6.30 -7.75 -10.02
C ALA A 52 5.67 -7.65 -8.61
N LEU A 53 4.89 -8.66 -8.19
CA LEU A 53 4.38 -8.74 -6.82
C LEU A 53 5.54 -8.88 -5.81
N MET A 54 6.50 -9.77 -6.06
CA MET A 54 7.67 -9.94 -5.19
C MET A 54 8.45 -8.64 -5.01
N ALA A 55 8.63 -7.87 -6.09
CA ALA A 55 9.29 -6.57 -6.03
C ALA A 55 8.48 -5.51 -5.27
N SER A 56 7.15 -5.62 -5.28
CA SER A 56 6.24 -4.68 -4.59
C SER A 56 6.05 -5.00 -3.11
N TYR A 57 6.26 -6.26 -2.71
CA TYR A 57 6.05 -6.78 -1.36
C TYR A 57 7.28 -7.53 -0.78
N PRO A 58 8.46 -6.89 -0.72
CA PRO A 58 9.70 -7.54 -0.29
C PRO A 58 9.66 -8.04 1.17
N THR A 59 8.96 -7.36 2.07
CA THR A 59 8.80 -7.80 3.46
C THR A 59 7.95 -9.06 3.53
N ILE A 60 6.85 -9.12 2.78
CA ILE A 60 6.05 -10.35 2.67
C ILE A 60 6.91 -11.49 2.15
N LEU A 61 7.71 -11.25 1.11
CA LEU A 61 8.65 -12.25 0.59
C LEU A 61 9.64 -12.74 1.66
N LYS A 62 10.21 -11.84 2.47
CA LYS A 62 11.10 -12.23 3.58
C LYS A 62 10.38 -13.05 4.66
N LEU A 63 9.15 -12.68 5.01
CA LEU A 63 8.37 -13.33 6.07
C LEU A 63 7.95 -14.76 5.72
N VAL A 64 7.54 -15.01 4.48
CA VAL A 64 6.98 -16.32 4.06
C VAL A 64 7.95 -17.16 3.24
N GLY A 65 9.01 -16.55 2.73
CA GLY A 65 9.97 -17.19 1.82
C GLY A 65 9.48 -17.28 0.38
N GLU A 66 10.42 -17.55 -0.53
CA GLU A 66 10.20 -17.50 -1.97
C GLU A 66 9.18 -18.55 -2.46
N GLU A 67 9.26 -19.78 -1.96
CA GLU A 67 8.36 -20.86 -2.41
C GLU A 67 6.90 -20.55 -2.10
N PHE A 68 6.60 -20.13 -0.87
CA PHE A 68 5.27 -19.74 -0.46
C PHE A 68 4.78 -18.53 -1.26
N PHE A 69 5.62 -17.50 -1.40
CA PHE A 69 5.25 -16.29 -2.12
C PHE A 69 4.91 -16.61 -3.58
N ARG A 70 5.73 -17.41 -4.27
CA ARG A 70 5.47 -17.79 -5.67
C ARG A 70 4.16 -18.56 -5.82
N ALA A 71 3.85 -19.47 -4.88
CA ALA A 71 2.59 -20.20 -4.90
C ALA A 71 1.37 -19.28 -4.69
N ALA A 72 1.43 -18.40 -3.68
CA ALA A 72 0.38 -17.43 -3.39
C ALA A 72 0.19 -16.42 -4.54
N GLY A 73 1.29 -15.88 -5.06
CA GLY A 73 1.31 -14.95 -6.18
C GLY A 73 0.73 -15.56 -7.46
N ALA A 74 1.07 -16.81 -7.78
CA ALA A 74 0.52 -17.49 -8.96
C ALA A 74 -1.00 -17.69 -8.88
N LEU A 75 -1.55 -17.95 -7.67
CA LEU A 75 -2.99 -18.02 -7.45
C LEU A 75 -3.64 -16.64 -7.58
N HIS A 76 -3.04 -15.62 -6.97
CA HIS A 76 -3.52 -14.25 -7.06
C HIS A 76 -3.57 -13.75 -8.50
N VAL A 77 -2.51 -13.95 -9.29
CA VAL A 77 -2.44 -13.56 -10.71
C VAL A 77 -3.60 -14.12 -11.54
N ARG A 78 -4.04 -15.35 -11.25
CA ARG A 78 -5.15 -16.00 -11.95
C ARG A 78 -6.51 -15.47 -11.53
N GLN A 79 -6.66 -15.10 -10.26
CA GLN A 79 -7.91 -14.59 -9.70
C GLN A 79 -8.11 -13.09 -9.96
N SER A 80 -7.01 -12.35 -9.99
CA SER A 80 -6.93 -10.89 -10.09
C SER A 80 -5.87 -10.49 -11.12
N PRO A 81 -6.12 -10.68 -12.42
CA PRO A 81 -5.19 -10.23 -13.44
C PRO A 81 -5.07 -8.70 -13.47
N PRO A 82 -3.94 -8.14 -13.98
CA PRO A 82 -3.79 -6.70 -14.12
C PRO A 82 -4.88 -6.08 -14.99
N THR A 83 -5.46 -4.99 -14.52
CA THR A 83 -6.46 -4.18 -15.25
C THR A 83 -5.86 -2.95 -15.92
N SER A 84 -4.55 -2.72 -15.72
CA SER A 84 -3.79 -1.59 -16.25
C SER A 84 -2.45 -2.08 -16.78
N PRO A 85 -1.91 -1.46 -17.86
CA PRO A 85 -0.55 -1.74 -18.32
C PRO A 85 0.53 -1.22 -17.36
N VAL A 86 0.15 -0.43 -16.35
CA VAL A 86 1.07 0.13 -15.35
C VAL A 86 1.22 -0.87 -14.19
N LEU A 87 2.26 -1.70 -14.25
CA LEU A 87 2.54 -2.74 -13.24
C LEU A 87 2.74 -2.19 -11.83
N LEU A 88 3.10 -0.91 -11.70
CA LEU A 88 3.21 -0.28 -10.41
C LEU A 88 1.91 -0.32 -9.59
N HIS A 89 0.75 -0.27 -10.25
CA HIS A 89 -0.53 -0.33 -9.56
C HIS A 89 -0.97 -1.77 -9.29
N TYR A 90 -0.33 -2.74 -9.92
CA TYR A 90 -0.68 -4.15 -9.82
C TYR A 90 -0.41 -4.70 -8.41
N GLY A 91 -1.28 -5.61 -7.96
CA GLY A 91 -1.22 -6.18 -6.61
C GLY A 91 -1.92 -5.35 -5.52
N ALA A 92 -2.61 -4.26 -5.85
CA ALA A 92 -3.32 -3.43 -4.86
C ALA A 92 -4.28 -4.24 -3.96
N ASP A 93 -4.86 -5.31 -4.48
CA ASP A 93 -5.77 -6.25 -3.81
C ASP A 93 -5.05 -7.47 -3.20
N PHE A 94 -3.74 -7.63 -3.42
CA PHE A 94 -2.94 -8.70 -2.83
C PHE A 94 -3.02 -8.76 -1.30
N PRO A 95 -3.00 -7.64 -0.55
CA PRO A 95 -3.20 -7.70 0.90
C PRO A 95 -4.54 -8.34 1.32
N ALA A 96 -5.64 -7.99 0.62
CA ALA A 96 -6.95 -8.56 0.90
C ALA A 96 -7.03 -10.04 0.50
N PHE A 97 -6.34 -10.43 -0.59
CA PHE A 97 -6.17 -11.84 -0.95
C PHE A 97 -5.45 -12.62 0.16
N LEU A 98 -4.40 -12.07 0.76
CA LEU A 98 -3.64 -12.72 1.84
C LEU A 98 -4.48 -12.93 3.10
N ASP A 99 -5.40 -12.01 3.45
CA ASP A 99 -6.32 -12.20 4.59
C ASP A 99 -7.20 -13.46 4.44
N GLY A 100 -7.60 -13.76 3.19
CA GLY A 100 -8.44 -14.90 2.85
C GLY A 100 -7.67 -16.17 2.48
N PHE A 101 -6.34 -16.11 2.40
CA PHE A 101 -5.52 -17.23 1.94
C PHE A 101 -5.28 -18.20 3.10
N GLU A 102 -5.98 -19.35 3.09
CA GLU A 102 -5.93 -20.33 4.18
C GLU A 102 -4.50 -20.71 4.63
N PRO A 103 -3.52 -20.93 3.74
CA PRO A 103 -2.14 -21.21 4.15
C PRO A 103 -1.45 -20.07 4.90
N ALA A 104 -1.91 -18.81 4.78
CA ALA A 104 -1.35 -17.67 5.50
C ALA A 104 -1.89 -17.51 6.93
N ARG A 105 -2.87 -18.32 7.38
CA ARG A 105 -3.48 -18.18 8.71
C ARG A 105 -2.52 -18.33 9.90
N ALA A 106 -1.38 -18.98 9.70
CA ALA A 106 -0.33 -19.08 10.70
C ALA A 106 0.37 -17.73 10.97
N VAL A 107 0.22 -16.76 10.06
CA VAL A 107 0.83 -15.43 10.12
C VAL A 107 -0.29 -14.38 9.97
N PRO A 108 -1.11 -14.15 11.01
CA PRO A 108 -2.36 -13.37 10.88
C PRO A 108 -2.14 -11.89 10.55
N TYR A 109 -0.94 -11.36 10.74
CA TYR A 109 -0.56 -9.98 10.40
C TYR A 109 -0.08 -9.81 8.96
N LEU A 110 0.00 -10.89 8.17
CA LEU A 110 0.61 -10.85 6.83
C LEU A 110 -0.10 -9.86 5.89
N GLY A 111 -1.43 -9.85 5.91
CA GLY A 111 -2.22 -8.88 5.14
C GLY A 111 -1.97 -7.44 5.58
N ASP A 112 -1.85 -7.17 6.88
CA ASP A 112 -1.62 -5.82 7.40
C ASP A 112 -0.22 -5.29 7.08
N VAL A 113 0.80 -6.17 7.11
CA VAL A 113 2.14 -5.82 6.62
C VAL A 113 2.12 -5.55 5.11
N ALA A 114 1.33 -6.32 4.34
CA ALA A 114 1.21 -6.10 2.90
C ALA A 114 0.50 -4.75 2.61
N ARG A 115 -0.48 -4.36 3.43
CA ARG A 115 -1.09 -3.01 3.37
C ARG A 115 -0.08 -1.91 3.63
N LEU A 116 0.86 -2.14 4.56
CA LEU A 116 1.93 -1.18 4.86
C LEU A 116 2.88 -1.00 3.67
N GLU A 117 3.33 -2.08 3.03
CA GLU A 117 4.16 -2.01 1.82
C GLU A 117 3.39 -1.39 0.64
N ARG A 118 2.08 -1.66 0.55
CA ARG A 118 1.22 -1.00 -0.44
C ARG A 118 1.15 0.51 -0.20
N ALA A 119 0.93 0.93 1.04
CA ALA A 119 0.92 2.34 1.41
C ALA A 119 2.25 3.03 1.12
N TRP A 120 3.38 2.32 1.33
CA TRP A 120 4.71 2.79 0.94
C TRP A 120 4.82 3.05 -0.57
N ASN A 121 4.43 2.08 -1.39
CA ASN A 121 4.46 2.23 -2.85
C ASN A 121 3.56 3.37 -3.34
N GLU A 122 2.37 3.52 -2.74
CA GLU A 122 1.46 4.62 -3.08
C GLU A 122 2.01 5.99 -2.69
N ALA A 123 2.68 6.10 -1.54
CA ALA A 123 3.34 7.32 -1.10
C ALA A 123 4.51 7.69 -2.03
N TYR A 124 5.29 6.69 -2.45
CA TYR A 124 6.43 6.88 -3.35
C TYR A 124 6.00 7.48 -4.70
N HIS A 125 4.85 7.05 -5.23
CA HIS A 125 4.34 7.50 -6.53
C HIS A 125 3.24 8.56 -6.47
N ALA A 126 2.90 9.07 -5.29
CA ALA A 126 1.96 10.16 -5.14
C ALA A 126 2.50 11.45 -5.80
N ALA A 127 1.60 12.38 -6.12
CA ALA A 127 1.97 13.69 -6.63
C ALA A 127 2.86 14.44 -5.64
N ASP A 128 3.84 15.18 -6.17
CA ASP A 128 4.71 16.03 -5.36
C ASP A 128 3.94 17.22 -4.79
N ALA A 129 4.16 17.51 -3.51
CA ALA A 129 3.75 18.74 -2.86
C ALA A 129 4.80 19.09 -1.80
N SER A 130 4.89 20.37 -1.42
CA SER A 130 5.73 20.77 -0.30
C SER A 130 4.97 20.51 1.02
N PRO A 131 5.63 19.96 2.05
CA PRO A 131 5.06 19.89 3.38
C PRO A 131 4.68 21.26 3.93
N LEU A 132 3.68 21.27 4.81
CA LEU A 132 3.29 22.44 5.58
C LEU A 132 4.45 22.88 6.47
N ASP A 133 4.88 24.13 6.33
CA ASP A 133 5.82 24.75 7.26
C ASP A 133 5.18 24.86 8.66
N PRO A 134 5.75 24.24 9.70
CA PRO A 134 5.23 24.35 11.07
C PRO A 134 5.10 25.80 11.56
N ALA A 135 5.91 26.74 11.04
CA ALA A 135 5.81 28.15 11.39
C ALA A 135 4.48 28.79 10.96
N ALA A 136 3.77 28.22 9.97
CA ALA A 136 2.47 28.69 9.54
C ALA A 136 1.41 28.65 10.65
N LEU A 137 1.47 27.65 11.55
CA LEU A 137 0.59 27.56 12.71
C LEU A 137 0.91 28.64 13.75
N GLY A 138 2.18 28.99 13.92
CA GLY A 138 2.61 30.04 14.85
C GLY A 138 2.10 31.44 14.48
N GLY A 139 1.74 31.67 13.21
CA GLY A 139 1.13 32.91 12.74
C GLY A 139 -0.38 33.04 13.02
N ILE A 140 -1.04 31.97 13.48
CA ILE A 140 -2.48 31.94 13.69
C ILE A 140 -2.80 32.40 15.12
N ALA A 141 -3.81 33.26 15.25
CA ALA A 141 -4.27 33.72 16.55
C ALA A 141 -4.71 32.52 17.42
N PRO A 142 -4.39 32.47 18.72
CA PRO A 142 -4.76 31.36 19.60
C PRO A 142 -6.25 31.00 19.55
N ASP A 143 -7.13 32.00 19.50
CA ASP A 143 -8.58 31.81 19.45
C ASP A 143 -9.07 31.21 18.12
N ALA A 144 -8.26 31.28 17.06
CA ALA A 144 -8.57 30.74 15.74
C ALA A 144 -7.98 29.33 15.52
N LEU A 145 -6.97 28.92 16.29
CA LEU A 145 -6.29 27.62 16.14
C LEU A 145 -7.26 26.43 16.21
N ALA A 146 -8.26 26.51 17.08
CA ALA A 146 -9.27 25.47 17.24
C ALA A 146 -10.04 25.14 15.94
N ASN A 147 -10.20 26.14 15.06
CA ASN A 147 -10.98 26.03 13.82
C ASN A 147 -10.12 25.76 12.58
N VAL A 148 -8.79 25.65 12.74
CA VAL A 148 -7.88 25.38 11.62
C VAL A 148 -8.17 24.00 11.03
N ARG A 149 -8.25 23.95 9.70
CA ARG A 149 -8.38 22.70 8.93
C ARG A 149 -7.10 22.48 8.13
N PHE A 150 -6.77 21.22 7.87
CA PHE A 150 -5.52 20.84 7.22
C PHE A 150 -5.81 20.26 5.83
N THR A 151 -4.89 20.49 4.90
CA THR A 151 -4.91 19.83 3.58
C THR A 151 -3.93 18.66 3.62
N PRO A 152 -4.39 17.39 3.46
CA PRO A 152 -3.52 16.24 3.52
C PRO A 152 -2.50 16.25 2.39
N HIS A 153 -1.27 15.85 2.68
CA HIS A 153 -0.25 15.68 1.66
C HIS A 153 -0.65 14.50 0.73
N PRO A 154 -0.49 14.60 -0.61
CA PRO A 154 -0.91 13.54 -1.53
C PRO A 154 -0.26 12.18 -1.26
N ALA A 155 0.95 12.18 -0.69
CA ALA A 155 1.70 10.98 -0.29
C ALA A 155 1.35 10.43 1.10
N MET A 156 0.51 11.13 1.89
CA MET A 156 0.15 10.67 3.22
C MET A 156 -0.76 9.44 3.13
N ARG A 157 -0.40 8.38 3.86
CA ARG A 157 -1.25 7.18 4.06
C ARG A 157 -1.25 6.81 5.53
N ILE A 158 -2.34 6.20 5.98
CA ILE A 158 -2.49 5.64 7.33
C ILE A 158 -2.84 4.16 7.16
N VAL A 159 -2.13 3.29 7.88
CA VAL A 159 -2.46 1.87 7.96
C VAL A 159 -2.70 1.52 9.42
N ARG A 160 -3.86 0.96 9.73
CA ARG A 160 -4.22 0.56 11.10
C ARG A 160 -4.15 -0.93 11.24
N SER A 161 -3.64 -1.41 12.37
CA SER A 161 -3.44 -2.84 12.59
C SER A 161 -3.56 -3.19 14.07
N ALA A 162 -4.11 -4.37 14.35
CA ALA A 162 -4.13 -4.96 15.69
C ALA A 162 -2.78 -5.63 16.06
N PHE A 163 -1.85 -5.68 15.10
CA PHE A 163 -0.51 -6.26 15.21
C PHE A 163 0.57 -5.17 15.08
N PRO A 164 1.80 -5.43 15.56
CA PRO A 164 2.89 -4.47 15.55
C PRO A 164 3.58 -4.39 14.17
N ILE A 165 2.83 -3.94 13.17
CA ILE A 165 3.24 -3.99 11.74
C ILE A 165 4.43 -3.10 11.40
N VAL A 166 4.62 -1.97 12.09
CA VAL A 166 5.77 -1.07 11.86
C VAL A 166 7.03 -1.71 12.42
N SER A 167 6.93 -2.31 13.60
CA SER A 167 8.01 -3.06 14.23
C SER A 167 8.39 -4.29 13.40
N ILE A 168 7.40 -5.06 12.92
CA ILE A 168 7.62 -6.22 12.03
C ILE A 168 8.29 -5.77 10.73
N TYR A 169 7.79 -4.70 10.10
CA TYR A 169 8.41 -4.15 8.88
C TYR A 169 9.86 -3.77 9.13
N ARG A 170 10.15 -2.96 10.16
CA ARG A 170 11.51 -2.50 10.49
C ARG A 170 12.46 -3.66 10.76
N ALA A 171 12.00 -4.70 11.46
CA ALA A 171 12.78 -5.91 11.71
C ALA A 171 13.25 -6.59 10.42
N ASN A 172 12.46 -6.50 9.35
CA ASN A 172 12.76 -7.10 8.05
C ASN A 172 13.56 -6.17 7.11
N GLN A 173 13.82 -4.92 7.49
CA GLN A 173 14.66 -4.01 6.72
C GLN A 173 16.15 -4.16 7.02
N CYS A 174 16.49 -4.70 8.20
CA CYS A 174 17.86 -5.01 8.59
C CYS A 174 18.15 -6.49 8.33
N ASP A 175 19.30 -6.81 7.71
CA ASP A 175 19.73 -8.20 7.52
C ASP A 175 20.39 -8.79 8.78
N SER A 176 20.43 -8.04 9.89
CA SER A 176 20.93 -8.57 11.17
C SER A 176 19.87 -9.44 11.83
N ALA A 177 20.25 -10.67 12.15
CA ALA A 177 19.44 -11.63 12.90
C ALA A 177 19.42 -11.30 14.41
N ASP A 178 19.26 -10.02 14.74
CA ASP A 178 19.07 -9.61 16.13
C ASP A 178 17.71 -10.13 16.61
N ASP A 179 17.65 -10.55 17.86
CA ASP A 179 16.41 -11.00 18.50
C ASP A 179 15.48 -9.78 18.66
N VAL A 180 14.67 -9.51 17.63
CA VAL A 180 13.76 -8.36 17.64
C VAL A 180 12.59 -8.69 18.54
N SER A 181 12.64 -8.17 19.77
CA SER A 181 11.47 -8.15 20.65
C SER A 181 10.40 -7.28 20.02
N LEU A 182 9.35 -7.90 19.51
CA LEU A 182 8.16 -7.18 19.05
C LEU A 182 7.37 -6.65 20.26
N PRO A 183 6.85 -5.42 20.20
CA PRO A 183 6.00 -4.90 21.26
C PRO A 183 4.67 -5.66 21.31
N ASP A 184 4.09 -5.72 22.50
CA ASP A 184 2.72 -6.20 22.66
C ASP A 184 1.72 -5.19 22.11
N GLY A 185 0.71 -5.67 21.38
CA GLY A 185 -0.40 -4.86 20.86
C GLY A 185 -0.26 -4.43 19.41
N GLY A 186 -1.22 -3.62 18.96
CA GLY A 186 -1.32 -3.13 17.60
C GLY A 186 -0.58 -1.82 17.38
N GLU A 187 -0.09 -1.61 16.16
CA GLU A 187 0.51 -0.36 15.72
C GLU A 187 -0.32 0.24 14.59
N ASP A 188 -0.66 1.52 14.74
CA ASP A 188 -1.11 2.36 13.65
C ASP A 188 0.14 2.96 12.97
N ALA A 189 0.22 2.93 11.64
CA ALA A 189 1.34 3.43 10.85
C ALA A 189 0.95 4.70 10.09
N LEU A 190 1.85 5.69 10.11
CA LEU A 190 1.84 6.84 9.21
C LEU A 190 2.92 6.64 8.16
N VAL A 191 2.52 6.68 6.89
CA VAL A 191 3.42 6.66 5.74
C VAL A 191 3.38 8.01 5.07
N THR A 192 4.55 8.61 4.89
CA THR A 192 4.68 9.98 4.35
C THR A 192 5.88 10.05 3.42
N ARG A 193 5.87 11.07 2.57
CA ARG A 193 7.00 11.43 1.72
C ARG A 193 7.16 12.95 1.81
N GLY A 194 7.81 13.40 2.89
CA GLY A 194 8.01 14.82 3.16
C GLY A 194 8.93 15.47 2.12
N ASP A 195 9.94 14.73 1.65
CA ASP A 195 10.84 15.12 0.57
C ASP A 195 10.81 14.08 -0.57
N LEU A 196 11.94 13.39 -0.80
CA LEU A 196 12.10 12.37 -1.84
C LEU A 196 12.01 10.93 -1.32
N ASP A 197 12.21 10.74 -0.01
CA ASP A 197 12.21 9.41 0.61
C ASP A 197 10.90 9.18 1.37
N VAL A 198 10.37 7.96 1.24
CA VAL A 198 9.18 7.53 1.96
C VAL A 198 9.57 7.05 3.36
N GLU A 199 8.93 7.64 4.37
CA GLU A 199 9.12 7.30 5.77
C GLU A 199 7.89 6.58 6.35
N ILE A 200 8.14 5.57 7.19
CA ILE A 200 7.12 4.87 7.97
C ILE A 200 7.36 5.12 9.47
N ARG A 201 6.37 5.73 10.12
CA ARG A 201 6.36 5.99 11.56
C ARG A 201 5.22 5.24 12.25
N ALA A 202 5.49 4.66 13.41
CA ALA A 202 4.44 4.20 14.31
C ALA A 202 3.78 5.43 14.95
N LEU A 203 2.46 5.47 14.91
CA LEU A 203 1.66 6.55 15.48
C LEU A 203 1.48 6.34 16.99
N PRO A 204 1.58 7.41 17.79
CA PRO A 204 1.17 7.38 19.18
C PRO A 204 -0.33 7.06 19.33
N ALA A 205 -0.74 6.75 20.55
CA ALA A 205 -2.14 6.49 20.88
C ALA A 205 -3.06 7.60 20.36
N GLY A 206 -4.13 7.22 19.66
CA GLY A 206 -5.11 8.13 19.07
C GLY A 206 -4.65 8.85 17.79
N GLY A 207 -3.39 8.69 17.37
CA GLY A 207 -2.82 9.38 16.21
C GLY A 207 -3.53 9.07 14.89
N ALA A 208 -3.87 7.80 14.64
CA ALA A 208 -4.59 7.46 13.40
C ALA A 208 -5.98 8.10 13.34
N VAL A 209 -6.70 8.14 14.46
CA VAL A 209 -8.02 8.78 14.55
C VAL A 209 -7.88 10.29 14.32
N PHE A 210 -6.90 10.91 14.98
CA PHE A 210 -6.61 12.33 14.85
C PHE A 210 -6.31 12.73 13.40
N ILE A 211 -5.33 12.06 12.77
CA ILE A 211 -4.87 12.39 11.41
C ILE A 211 -5.97 12.09 10.38
N ALA A 212 -6.68 10.97 10.52
CA ALA A 212 -7.78 10.64 9.63
C ALA A 212 -8.90 11.69 9.70
N ALA A 213 -9.22 12.19 10.89
CA ALA A 213 -10.21 13.26 11.06
C ALA A 213 -9.75 14.56 10.38
N LEU A 214 -8.50 14.98 10.59
CA LEU A 214 -7.92 16.15 9.92
C LEU A 214 -7.94 15.99 8.38
N ALA A 215 -7.58 14.82 7.87
CA ALA A 215 -7.58 14.52 6.44
C ALA A 215 -8.98 14.53 5.81
N GLN A 216 -10.00 14.19 6.60
CA GLN A 216 -11.42 14.28 6.21
C GLN A 216 -11.99 15.71 6.35
N GLY A 217 -11.13 16.67 6.70
CA GLY A 217 -11.47 18.08 6.77
C GLY A 217 -12.00 18.53 8.12
N ALA A 218 -11.95 17.71 9.19
CA ALA A 218 -12.30 18.16 10.54
C ALA A 218 -11.35 19.28 11.01
N SER A 219 -11.83 20.15 11.90
CA SER A 219 -10.99 21.18 12.51
C SER A 219 -10.02 20.56 13.51
N LEU A 220 -8.98 21.30 13.88
CA LEU A 220 -8.00 20.86 14.89
C LEU A 220 -8.68 20.43 16.19
N ALA A 221 -9.67 21.21 16.66
CA ALA A 221 -10.41 20.89 17.88
C ALA A 221 -11.32 19.65 17.70
N GLU A 222 -12.03 19.54 16.57
CA GLU A 222 -12.89 18.39 16.28
C GLU A 222 -12.07 17.09 16.22
N ALA A 223 -10.93 17.11 15.53
CA ALA A 223 -10.03 15.97 15.42
C ALA A 223 -9.43 15.58 16.78
N ALA A 224 -8.98 16.56 17.57
CA ALA A 224 -8.47 16.32 18.91
C ALA A 224 -9.54 15.69 19.82
N GLN A 225 -10.77 16.20 19.78
CA GLN A 225 -11.88 15.65 20.54
C GLN A 225 -12.19 14.19 20.15
N GLN A 226 -12.21 13.87 18.86
CA GLN A 226 -12.42 12.49 18.39
C GLN A 226 -11.31 11.56 18.87
N ALA A 227 -10.05 12.00 18.82
CA ALA A 227 -8.92 11.20 19.27
C ALA A 227 -8.94 10.98 20.79
N THR A 228 -9.22 12.02 21.59
CA THR A 228 -9.41 11.90 23.05
C THR A 228 -10.57 10.97 23.40
N ALA A 229 -11.67 11.01 22.64
CA ALA A 229 -12.80 10.10 22.85
C ALA A 229 -12.46 8.64 22.51
N SER A 230 -11.48 8.41 21.62
CA SER A 230 -11.03 7.06 21.25
C SER A 230 -10.07 6.45 22.27
N THR A 231 -9.24 7.27 22.94
CA THR A 231 -8.29 6.80 23.94
C THR A 231 -7.89 7.93 24.89
N GLU A 232 -7.88 7.63 26.19
CA GLU A 232 -7.43 8.56 27.23
C GLU A 232 -5.93 8.88 27.15
N ALA A 233 -5.16 8.03 26.48
CA ALA A 233 -3.72 8.20 26.28
C ALA A 233 -3.37 9.18 25.14
N PHE A 234 -4.36 9.79 24.48
CA PHE A 234 -4.11 10.73 23.40
C PHE A 234 -3.48 12.03 23.92
N ASP A 235 -2.33 12.37 23.34
CA ASP A 235 -1.64 13.65 23.57
C ASP A 235 -1.63 14.46 22.27
N LEU A 236 -2.29 15.64 22.29
CA LEU A 236 -2.38 16.52 21.14
C LEU A 236 -1.00 17.06 20.71
N GLY A 237 -0.14 17.43 21.66
CA GLY A 237 1.17 18.01 21.36
C GLY A 237 2.09 17.01 20.69
N VAL A 238 2.13 15.78 21.19
CA VAL A 238 2.93 14.69 20.61
C VAL A 238 2.43 14.34 19.21
N ASN A 239 1.12 14.18 19.03
CA ASN A 239 0.55 13.82 17.73
C ASN A 239 0.67 14.97 16.71
N LEU A 240 0.36 16.21 17.09
CA LEU A 240 0.48 17.36 16.20
C LEU A 240 1.95 17.64 15.82
N GLY A 241 2.87 17.56 16.78
CA GLY A 241 4.30 17.71 16.50
C GLY A 241 4.81 16.64 15.54
N GLY A 242 4.46 15.37 15.78
CA GLY A 242 4.90 14.25 14.95
C GLY A 242 4.38 14.30 13.51
N VAL A 243 3.15 14.77 13.28
CA VAL A 243 2.57 14.85 11.92
C VAL A 243 3.14 16.01 11.12
N LEU A 244 3.49 17.11 11.78
CA LEU A 244 4.15 18.25 11.15
C LEU A 244 5.59 17.89 10.77
N GLU A 245 6.32 17.24 11.68
CA GLU A 245 7.68 16.77 11.41
C GLU A 245 7.71 15.73 10.28
N ALA A 246 6.70 14.84 10.21
CA ALA A 246 6.58 13.84 9.15
C ALA A 246 6.09 14.42 7.80
N GLY A 247 5.72 15.71 7.73
CA GLY A 247 5.19 16.31 6.52
C GLY A 247 3.87 15.71 6.02
N ALA A 248 3.00 15.28 6.94
CA ALA A 248 1.73 14.61 6.61
C ALA A 248 0.71 15.54 5.93
N PHE A 249 0.87 16.85 6.05
CA PHE A 249 -0.02 17.86 5.49
C PHE A 249 0.77 18.83 4.62
N CYS A 250 0.17 19.34 3.55
CA CYS A 250 0.80 20.29 2.61
C CYS A 250 0.25 21.72 2.71
N GLY A 251 -0.75 21.95 3.56
CA GLY A 251 -1.36 23.26 3.70
C GLY A 251 -2.38 23.34 4.81
N LEU A 252 -2.81 24.58 5.06
CA LEU A 252 -3.95 24.88 5.93
C LEU A 252 -5.11 25.36 5.05
N ALA A 253 -6.28 24.79 5.27
CA ALA A 253 -7.51 25.32 4.68
C ALA A 253 -8.02 26.44 5.61
N GLY A 254 -8.27 27.62 5.03
CA GLY A 254 -8.87 28.73 5.77
C GLY A 254 -10.26 28.37 6.29
N PRO A 255 -10.76 29.06 7.34
CA PRO A 255 -12.15 28.94 7.72
C PRO A 255 -13.01 29.43 6.55
N GLU A 256 -13.97 28.63 6.10
CA GLU A 256 -15.08 29.13 5.28
C GLU A 256 -15.89 30.19 6.05
#